data_AF-A0A535XEX9-F1
#
_entry.id   AF-A0A535XEX9-F1
#
_cell.length_a   1.000
_cell.length_b   1.000
_cell.length_c   1.000
_cell.angle_alpha   90.00
_cell.angle_beta   90.00
_cell.angle_gamma   90.00
#
_symmetry.space_group_name_H-M   'P 1'
#
loop_
_entity.id
_entity.type
_entity.pdbx_description
1 polymer ?
#
loop_
_entity_poly.entity_id
_entity_poly.type
_entity_poly.pdbx_seq_one_letter_code
_entity_poly.pdbx_strand_id
1 'polypeptide(L)'
;AGVMDCKRALDEAKGDFEKAKALIKERGLARAKEKSDREAKEGVVEAYVHAGGRIGAMVELSSETDFVARNADFRELAKEIAMQVAAMDPTDVGQLLEQPYIRDASKTIGELVTGVAARTGENVRVKRFKRFELGQSNGEPT
;
A
#
# COMPACT_ATOMS: atom_id res chain seq x y z
N ALA A 1 -7.99 12.64 -5.44
CA ALA A 1 -8.02 14.11 -5.28
C ALA A 1 -9.44 14.60 -5.51
N GLY A 2 -9.90 15.60 -4.76
CA GLY A 2 -11.25 16.17 -4.96
C GLY A 2 -11.31 17.09 -6.19
N VAL A 3 -12.50 17.39 -6.69
CA VAL A 3 -12.72 18.25 -7.87
C VAL A 3 -12.04 19.62 -7.73
N MET A 4 -12.11 20.21 -6.53
CA MET A 4 -11.43 21.49 -6.22
C MET A 4 -9.90 21.39 -6.25
N ASP A 5 -9.33 20.25 -5.85
CA ASP A 5 -7.88 20.04 -5.96
C ASP A 5 -7.45 19.96 -7.42
N CYS A 6 -8.22 19.25 -8.25
CA CYS A 6 -7.96 19.15 -9.68
C CYS A 6 -8.04 20.51 -10.36
N LYS A 7 -9.05 21.32 -10.03
CA LYS A 7 -9.21 22.67 -10.56
C LYS A 7 -8.00 23.55 -10.19
N ARG A 8 -7.64 23.60 -8.89
CA ARG A 8 -6.48 24.39 -8.43
C ARG A 8 -5.18 23.96 -9.10
N ALA A 9 -4.96 22.64 -9.22
CA ALA A 9 -3.76 22.13 -9.88
C ALA A 9 -3.70 22.51 -11.36
N LEU A 10 -4.84 22.51 -12.08
CA LEU A 10 -4.91 22.99 -13.45
C LEU A 10 -4.64 24.49 -13.54
N ASP A 11 -5.23 25.29 -12.66
CA ASP A 11 -5.04 26.75 -12.63
C ASP A 11 -3.56 27.11 -12.40
N GLU A 12 -2.91 26.46 -11.42
CA GLU A 12 -1.48 26.64 -11.12
C GLU A 12 -0.55 26.12 -12.22
N ALA A 13 -0.95 25.02 -12.87
CA ALA A 13 -0.26 24.50 -14.04
C ALA A 13 -0.54 25.31 -15.31
N LYS A 14 -1.38 26.35 -15.24
CA LYS A 14 -1.80 27.18 -16.39
C LYS A 14 -2.37 26.34 -17.54
N GLY A 15 -3.15 25.32 -17.21
CA GLY A 15 -3.77 24.41 -18.17
C GLY A 15 -2.88 23.26 -18.65
N ASP A 16 -1.61 23.17 -18.21
CA ASP A 16 -0.77 22.02 -18.49
C ASP A 16 -1.21 20.79 -17.68
N PHE A 17 -1.80 19.82 -18.38
CA PHE A 17 -2.35 18.61 -17.77
C PHE A 17 -1.30 17.71 -17.11
N GLU A 18 -0.12 17.57 -17.70
CA GLU A 18 0.93 16.70 -17.15
C GLU A 18 1.53 17.33 -15.89
N LYS A 19 1.77 18.65 -15.93
CA LYS A 19 2.19 19.39 -14.74
C LYS A 19 1.11 19.39 -13.65
N ALA A 20 -0.17 19.51 -14.01
CA ALA A 20 -1.26 19.43 -13.04
C ALA A 20 -1.34 18.05 -12.37
N LYS A 21 -1.18 16.96 -13.14
CA LYS A 21 -1.11 15.60 -12.58
C LYS A 21 0.07 15.45 -11.61
N ALA A 22 1.24 15.98 -11.95
CA ALA A 22 2.42 15.95 -11.08
C ALA A 22 2.15 16.69 -9.76
N LEU A 23 1.56 17.89 -9.80
CA LEU A 23 1.17 18.65 -8.61
C LEU A 23 0.16 17.90 -7.74
N ILE A 24 -0.83 17.24 -8.34
CA ILE A 24 -1.80 16.42 -7.61
C ILE A 24 -1.11 15.24 -6.93
N LYS A 25 -0.19 14.56 -7.62
CA LYS A 25 0.60 13.45 -7.04
C LYS A 25 1.38 13.95 -5.84
N GLU A 26 2.18 15.01 -5.99
CA GLU A 26 3.01 15.58 -4.93
C GLU A 26 2.18 16.00 -3.70
N ARG A 27 1.07 16.71 -3.90
CA ARG A 27 0.16 17.11 -2.82
C ARG A 27 -0.50 15.93 -2.14
N GLY A 28 -0.84 14.88 -2.91
CA GLY A 28 -1.35 13.63 -2.38
C GLY A 28 -0.36 12.97 -1.42
N LEU A 29 0.91 12.89 -1.82
CA LEU A 29 2.00 12.35 -1.01
C LEU A 29 2.18 13.17 0.28
N ALA A 30 2.21 14.50 0.19
CA ALA A 30 2.36 15.38 1.34
C ALA A 30 1.22 15.19 2.36
N ARG A 31 -0.03 15.15 1.89
CA ARG A 31 -1.21 14.94 2.76
C ARG A 31 -1.25 13.55 3.39
N ALA A 32 -0.79 12.52 2.68
CA ALA A 32 -0.68 11.18 3.25
C ALA A 32 0.34 11.17 4.39
N LYS A 33 1.47 11.87 4.23
CA LYS A 33 2.48 12.02 5.28
C LYS A 33 1.95 12.76 6.52
N GLU A 34 1.20 13.85 6.35
CA GLU A 34 0.58 14.56 7.50
C GLU A 34 -0.40 13.69 8.30
N LYS A 35 -0.96 12.66 7.67
CA LYS A 35 -1.95 11.77 8.29
C LYS A 35 -1.34 10.52 8.90
N SER A 36 -0.04 10.25 8.71
CA SER A 36 0.60 9.02 9.18
C SER A 36 0.51 8.81 10.69
N ASP A 37 0.41 9.92 11.44
CA ASP A 37 0.34 9.93 12.90
C ASP A 37 -1.07 9.66 13.43
N ARG A 38 -2.11 9.71 12.56
CA ARG A 38 -3.48 9.42 12.96
C ARG A 38 -3.64 7.96 13.32
N GLU A 39 -4.52 7.70 14.28
CA GLU A 39 -4.79 6.34 14.70
C GLU A 39 -5.57 5.57 13.62
N ALA A 40 -4.93 4.54 13.05
CA ALA A 40 -5.55 3.58 12.15
C ALA A 40 -5.66 2.22 12.85
N LYS A 41 -6.87 1.87 13.30
CA LYS A 41 -7.24 0.65 14.04
C LYS A 41 -8.19 -0.27 13.27
N GLU A 42 -8.90 0.26 12.27
CA GLU A 42 -9.71 -0.52 11.35
C GLU A 42 -8.84 -1.09 10.23
N GLY A 43 -9.39 -1.98 9.39
CA GLY A 43 -8.65 -2.54 8.26
C GLY A 43 -9.01 -3.97 7.92
N VAL A 44 -8.07 -4.67 7.29
CA VAL A 44 -8.23 -6.08 6.91
C VAL A 44 -6.97 -6.88 7.19
N VAL A 45 -7.16 -8.16 7.49
CA VAL A 45 -6.11 -9.17 7.39
C VAL A 45 -6.35 -9.94 6.10
N GLU A 46 -5.38 -9.88 5.20
CA GLU A 46 -5.45 -10.55 3.90
C GLU A 46 -4.42 -11.68 3.86
N ALA A 47 -4.83 -12.85 3.37
CA ALA A 47 -3.98 -14.02 3.25
C ALA A 47 -3.83 -14.41 1.78
N TYR A 48 -2.60 -14.69 1.36
CA TYR A 48 -2.27 -15.21 0.05
C TYR A 48 -1.56 -16.55 0.20
N VAL A 49 -2.02 -17.56 -0.53
CA VAL A 49 -1.37 -18.87 -0.62
C VAL A 49 -1.00 -19.11 -2.08
N HIS A 50 0.30 -19.27 -2.34
CA HIS A 50 0.78 -19.50 -3.70
C HIS A 50 0.37 -20.89 -4.19
N ALA A 51 0.29 -21.05 -5.51
CA ALA A 51 -0.07 -22.32 -6.15
C ALA A 51 0.82 -23.47 -5.62
N GLY A 52 0.18 -24.59 -5.26
CA GLY A 52 0.85 -25.74 -4.65
C GLY A 52 1.02 -25.66 -3.12
N GLY A 53 0.59 -24.57 -2.47
CA GLY A 53 0.47 -24.49 -1.01
C GLY A 53 1.79 -24.46 -0.23
N ARG A 54 2.93 -24.30 -0.91
CA ARG A 54 4.26 -24.31 -0.28
C ARG A 54 4.68 -22.97 0.30
N ILE A 55 4.11 -21.87 -0.20
CA ILE A 55 4.40 -20.51 0.25
C ILE A 55 3.07 -19.84 0.59
N GLY A 56 3.01 -19.18 1.74
CA GLY A 56 1.88 -18.36 2.17
C GLY A 56 2.34 -17.08 2.83
N ALA A 57 1.55 -16.03 2.68
CA ALA A 57 1.76 -14.75 3.35
C ALA A 57 0.45 -14.23 3.92
N MET A 58 0.53 -13.55 5.05
CA MET A 58 -0.58 -12.87 5.69
C MET A 58 -0.17 -11.45 6.04
N VAL A 59 -1.02 -10.48 5.72
CA VAL A 59 -0.75 -9.05 5.85
C VAL A 59 -1.90 -8.39 6.60
N GLU A 60 -1.57 -7.57 7.59
CA GLU A 60 -2.52 -6.66 8.23
C GLU A 60 -2.36 -5.27 7.61
N LEU A 61 -3.37 -4.82 6.87
CA LEU A 61 -3.44 -3.47 6.31
C LEU A 61 -4.50 -2.67 7.08
N SER A 62 -4.09 -1.58 7.72
CA SER A 62 -4.99 -0.76 8.55
C SER A 62 -5.41 0.54 7.87
N SER A 63 -6.64 1.01 8.17
CA SER A 63 -7.24 2.30 7.83
C SER A 63 -7.79 3.01 9.09
N GLU A 64 -8.26 4.25 8.94
CA GLU A 64 -8.90 4.99 10.05
C GLU A 64 -10.33 4.49 10.27
N THR A 65 -11.06 4.15 9.19
CA THR A 65 -12.47 3.72 9.26
C THR A 65 -12.73 2.37 8.61
N ASP A 66 -13.83 1.73 9.01
CA ASP A 66 -14.31 0.46 8.44
C ASP A 66 -14.88 0.63 7.02
N PHE A 67 -15.38 1.82 6.69
CA PHE A 67 -15.84 2.18 5.34
C PHE A 67 -14.72 2.03 4.30
N VAL A 68 -13.50 2.49 4.61
CA VAL A 68 -12.33 2.31 3.74
C VAL A 68 -11.88 0.86 3.70
N ALA A 69 -11.93 0.14 4.82
CA ALA A 69 -11.56 -1.29 4.87
C ALA A 69 -12.42 -2.17 3.93
N ARG A 70 -13.65 -1.75 3.62
CA ARG A 70 -14.57 -2.43 2.69
C ARG A 70 -14.44 -1.97 1.24
N ASN A 71 -13.65 -0.93 0.95
CA ASN A 71 -13.46 -0.39 -0.39
C ASN A 71 -12.68 -1.38 -1.29
N ALA A 72 -13.09 -1.51 -2.56
CA ALA A 72 -12.46 -2.43 -3.51
C ALA A 72 -10.97 -2.15 -3.75
N ASP A 73 -10.56 -0.87 -3.87
CA ASP A 73 -9.15 -0.49 -4.04
C ASP A 73 -8.31 -0.88 -2.82
N PHE A 74 -8.87 -0.75 -1.61
CA PHE A 74 -8.19 -1.10 -0.37
C PHE A 74 -8.01 -2.62 -0.25
N ARG A 75 -9.06 -3.38 -0.59
CA ARG A 75 -9.02 -4.85 -0.65
C ARG A 75 -8.00 -5.36 -1.66
N GLU A 76 -8.00 -4.79 -2.86
CA GLU A 76 -7.04 -5.17 -3.90
C GLU A 76 -5.62 -4.83 -3.48
N LEU A 77 -5.38 -3.66 -2.86
CA LEU A 77 -4.06 -3.32 -2.30
C LEU A 77 -3.58 -4.37 -1.28
N ALA A 78 -4.44 -4.78 -0.34
CA ALA A 78 -4.06 -5.79 0.65
C ALA A 78 -3.65 -7.11 0.01
N LYS A 79 -4.36 -7.54 -1.05
CA LYS A 79 -4.09 -8.76 -1.80
C LYS A 79 -2.77 -8.66 -2.57
N GLU A 80 -2.52 -7.54 -3.25
CA GLU A 80 -1.27 -7.30 -3.96
C GLU A 80 -0.07 -7.26 -3.01
N ILE A 81 -0.22 -6.67 -1.82
CA ILE A 81 0.82 -6.69 -0.79
C ILE A 81 1.04 -8.11 -0.26
N ALA A 82 0.00 -8.91 -0.04
CA ALA A 82 0.15 -10.30 0.39
C ALA A 82 0.89 -11.14 -0.66
N MET A 83 0.57 -10.96 -1.95
CA MET A 83 1.30 -11.62 -3.04
C MET A 83 2.76 -11.13 -3.13
N GLN A 84 3.00 -9.83 -2.97
CA GLN A 84 4.34 -9.25 -2.92
C GLN A 84 5.17 -9.89 -1.80
N VAL A 85 4.63 -9.94 -0.58
CA VAL A 85 5.31 -10.54 0.57
C VAL A 85 5.68 -11.98 0.26
N ALA A 86 4.73 -12.78 -0.26
CA ALA A 86 4.98 -14.17 -0.62
C ALA A 86 6.12 -14.33 -1.64
N ALA A 87 6.19 -13.45 -2.63
CA ALA A 87 7.16 -13.51 -3.72
C ALA A 87 8.57 -12.97 -3.35
N MET A 88 8.62 -11.93 -2.52
CA MET A 88 9.86 -11.13 -2.33
C MET A 88 10.51 -11.30 -0.96
N ASP A 89 9.89 -12.05 -0.04
CA ASP A 89 10.42 -12.39 1.29
C ASP A 89 11.01 -11.18 2.07
N PRO A 90 10.29 -10.04 2.19
CA PRO A 90 10.79 -8.92 2.98
C PRO A 90 10.95 -9.31 4.46
N THR A 91 11.98 -8.80 5.13
CA THR A 91 12.26 -9.04 6.55
C THR A 91 11.41 -8.17 7.48
N ASP A 92 11.03 -6.98 7.02
CA ASP A 92 10.22 -6.02 7.77
C ASP A 92 9.40 -5.10 6.86
N VAL A 93 8.56 -4.26 7.46
CA VAL A 93 7.67 -3.33 6.73
C VAL A 93 8.46 -2.26 5.99
N GLY A 94 9.58 -1.78 6.53
CA GLY A 94 10.41 -0.77 5.86
C GLY A 94 10.93 -1.31 4.53
N GLN A 95 11.54 -2.50 4.57
CA GLN A 95 12.01 -3.17 3.36
C GLN A 95 10.87 -3.44 2.37
N LEU A 96 9.72 -3.93 2.83
CA LEU A 96 8.56 -4.16 1.98
C LEU A 96 8.13 -2.89 1.22
N LEU A 97 8.06 -1.74 1.90
CA LEU A 97 7.59 -0.50 1.29
C LEU A 97 8.56 0.04 0.22
N GLU A 98 9.86 -0.26 0.34
CA GLU A 98 10.89 0.14 -0.62
C GLU A 98 10.96 -0.78 -1.85
N GLN A 99 10.42 -2.00 -1.77
CA GLN A 99 10.48 -2.95 -2.87
C GLN A 99 9.75 -2.45 -4.13
N PRO A 100 10.33 -2.69 -5.32
CA PRO A 100 9.59 -2.58 -6.58
C PRO A 100 8.40 -3.53 -6.58
N TYR A 101 7.25 -3.04 -7.05
CA TYR A 101 6.04 -3.84 -7.14
C TYR A 101 6.19 -4.91 -8.23
N ILE A 102 5.93 -6.17 -7.88
CA ILE A 102 6.15 -7.32 -8.78
C ILE A 102 5.38 -7.26 -10.10
N ARG A 103 4.24 -6.57 -10.18
CA ARG A 103 3.48 -6.42 -11.43
C ARG A 103 3.87 -5.19 -12.25
N ASP A 104 4.52 -4.21 -11.63
CA ASP A 104 4.93 -2.96 -12.27
C ASP A 104 6.10 -2.36 -11.49
N ALA A 105 7.32 -2.73 -11.91
CA ALA A 105 8.56 -2.31 -11.25
C ALA A 105 8.84 -0.80 -11.36
N SER A 106 8.03 -0.04 -12.11
CA SER A 106 8.11 1.43 -12.12
C SER A 106 7.59 2.08 -10.84
N LYS A 107 6.94 1.29 -9.96
CA LYS A 107 6.38 1.75 -8.69
C LYS A 107 6.88 0.90 -7.54
N THR A 108 6.93 1.49 -6.35
CA THR A 108 7.15 0.74 -5.11
C THR A 108 5.85 0.38 -4.41
N ILE A 109 5.89 -0.56 -3.47
CA ILE A 109 4.74 -0.85 -2.60
C ILE A 109 4.34 0.37 -1.77
N GLY A 110 5.31 1.13 -1.27
CA GLY A 110 5.07 2.38 -0.56
C GLY A 110 4.28 3.39 -1.40
N GLU A 111 4.57 3.50 -2.69
CA GLU A 111 3.80 4.35 -3.60
C GLU A 111 2.36 3.85 -3.80
N LEU A 112 2.13 2.53 -3.84
CA LEU A 112 0.76 1.98 -3.91
C LEU A 112 -0.04 2.31 -2.65
N VAL A 113 0.56 2.09 -1.47
CA VAL A 113 -0.04 2.41 -0.17
C VAL A 113 -0.37 3.90 -0.09
N THR A 114 0.59 4.76 -0.42
CA THR A 114 0.41 6.21 -0.39
C THR A 114 -0.63 6.67 -1.41
N GLY A 115 -0.68 6.02 -2.56
CA GLY A 115 -1.69 6.28 -3.59
C GLY A 115 -3.11 5.99 -3.10
N VAL A 116 -3.33 4.89 -2.37
CA VAL A 116 -4.63 4.58 -1.76
C VAL A 116 -4.93 5.59 -0.64
N ALA A 117 -3.98 5.87 0.25
CA ALA A 117 -4.14 6.88 1.32
C ALA A 117 -4.54 8.26 0.77
N ALA A 118 -3.93 8.69 -0.34
CA ALA A 118 -4.26 9.96 -0.99
C ALA A 118 -5.65 9.98 -1.65
N ARG A 119 -6.15 8.82 -2.10
CA ARG A 119 -7.50 8.69 -2.70
C ARG A 119 -8.59 8.64 -1.63
N THR A 120 -8.37 7.88 -0.56
CA THR A 120 -9.33 7.75 0.54
C THR A 120 -9.30 8.94 1.49
N GLY A 121 -8.16 9.62 1.57
CA GLY A 121 -7.95 10.69 2.53
C GLY A 121 -7.76 10.17 3.96
N GLU A 122 -7.45 8.89 4.14
CA GLU A 122 -7.18 8.27 5.44
C GLU A 122 -5.72 7.83 5.56
N ASN A 123 -5.26 7.66 6.79
CA ASN A 123 -4.04 6.94 7.11
C ASN A 123 -4.18 5.46 6.75
N VAL A 124 -3.58 5.04 5.63
CA VAL A 124 -3.48 3.65 5.23
C VAL A 124 -2.05 3.17 5.45
N ARG A 125 -1.86 2.08 6.19
CA ARG A 125 -0.52 1.56 6.50
C ARG A 125 -0.51 0.04 6.63
N VAL A 126 0.61 -0.55 6.24
CA VAL A 126 0.92 -1.95 6.55
C VAL A 126 1.35 -2.02 8.02
N LYS A 127 0.61 -2.77 8.84
CA LYS A 127 0.88 -2.91 10.27
C LYS A 127 1.95 -3.96 10.53
N ARG A 128 1.77 -5.12 9.91
CA ARG A 128 2.64 -6.28 10.02
C ARG A 128 2.31 -7.25 8.91
N PHE A 129 3.24 -8.16 8.65
CA PHE A 129 3.00 -9.31 7.82
C PHE A 129 3.76 -10.51 8.38
N LYS A 130 3.40 -11.69 7.90
CA LYS A 130 4.19 -12.89 8.09
C LYS A 130 4.19 -13.71 6.81
N ARG A 131 5.35 -14.25 6.46
CA ARG A 131 5.52 -15.23 5.39
C ARG A 131 5.88 -16.58 5.99
N PHE A 132 5.41 -17.63 5.33
CA PHE A 132 5.72 -19.02 5.61
C PHE A 132 6.11 -19.70 4.30
N GLU A 133 7.15 -20.52 4.37
CA GLU A 133 7.59 -21.35 3.25
C GLU A 133 7.98 -22.75 3.76
N LEU A 134 7.47 -23.77 3.08
CA LEU A 134 7.73 -25.17 3.42
C LEU A 134 9.21 -25.50 3.21
N GLY A 135 9.88 -25.88 4.29
CA GLY A 135 11.30 -26.26 4.29
C GLY A 135 12.27 -25.13 4.63
N GLN A 136 11.77 -23.93 4.95
CA GLN A 136 12.62 -22.91 5.56
C GLN A 136 12.99 -23.30 7.01
N SER A 137 14.28 -23.40 7.30
CA SER A 137 14.78 -23.53 8.67
C SER A 137 14.68 -22.16 9.36
N ASN A 138 13.73 -22.00 10.28
CA ASN A 138 13.54 -20.77 11.06
C ASN A 138 14.63 -20.54 12.13
N GLY A 139 15.86 -20.99 11.89
CA GLY A 139 16.94 -20.96 12.88
C GLY A 139 16.78 -21.97 14.02
N GLU A 140 15.82 -22.88 13.95
CA GLU A 140 15.72 -24.02 14.87
C GLU A 140 16.63 -25.16 14.37
N PRO A 141 17.55 -25.69 15.21
CA PRO A 141 18.41 -26.78 14.81
C PRO A 141 17.57 -28.05 14.59
N THR A 142 17.74 -28.65 13.40
CA THR A 142 17.27 -30.00 13.07
C THR A 142 17.97 -31.05 13.91
#